data_AF-A0A6N3A9M6-F1
#
_entry.id   AF-A0A6N3A9M6-F1
#
_cell.length_a   1.000
_cell.length_b   1.000
_cell.length_c   1.000
_cell.angle_alpha   90.00
_cell.angle_beta   90.00
_cell.angle_gamma   90.00
#
_symmetry.space_group_name_H-M   'P 1'
#
loop_
_entity.id
_entity.type
_entity.pdbx_description
1 polymer ?
#
loop_
_entity_poly.entity_id
_entity_poly.type
_entity_poly.pdbx_seq_one_letter_code
_entity_poly.pdbx_strand_id
1 'polypeptide(L)'
;MLSKKECKRALENMHSQVDIETQWYSYDILKKLIDEHFKPKENTEEYKHFKLNSDSTLKNLTKVELIDYIKMLYHNWGVTDEQLKNCIDKAKELSDSNDELERTIHSLDYELSDVYNPKPYKFEELKPNMWVWDNVAKECLYVIKFFAAPFTGAKYFSYLGIYKNLEEIKKLDIKFEENRFFPVQCANLES
;
A
#
# COMPACT_ATOMS: atom_id res chain seq x y z
N MET A 1 -26.34 -2.59 7.64
CA MET A 1 -25.37 -2.82 8.72
C MET A 1 -25.99 -3.81 9.71
N LEU A 2 -25.21 -4.76 10.23
CA LEU A 2 -25.68 -5.70 11.26
C LEU A 2 -25.85 -4.98 12.61
N SER A 3 -26.91 -5.28 13.34
CA SER A 3 -27.16 -4.74 14.68
C SER A 3 -26.33 -5.47 15.75
N LYS A 4 -26.06 -4.82 16.89
CA LYS A 4 -25.37 -5.43 18.04
C LYS A 4 -26.01 -6.75 18.47
N LYS A 5 -27.35 -6.85 18.39
CA LYS A 5 -28.12 -8.04 18.73
C LYS A 5 -27.86 -9.19 17.73
N GLU A 6 -27.79 -8.90 16.44
CA GLU A 6 -27.48 -9.89 15.40
C GLU A 6 -26.04 -10.41 15.52
N CYS A 7 -25.07 -9.53 15.76
CA CYS A 7 -23.67 -9.90 15.97
C CYS A 7 -23.49 -10.78 17.22
N LYS A 8 -24.13 -10.43 18.35
CA LYS A 8 -24.09 -11.27 19.56
C LYS A 8 -24.73 -12.63 19.33
N ARG A 9 -25.87 -12.69 18.66
CA ARG A 9 -26.53 -13.95 18.33
C ARG A 9 -25.68 -14.85 17.43
N ALA A 10 -25.00 -14.28 16.44
CA ALA A 10 -24.08 -15.01 15.58
C ALA A 10 -22.88 -15.58 16.37
N LEU A 11 -22.31 -14.78 17.29
CA LEU A 11 -21.20 -15.22 18.14
C LEU A 11 -21.59 -16.36 19.08
N GLU A 12 -22.76 -16.28 19.73
CA GLU A 12 -23.29 -17.36 20.58
C GLU A 12 -23.53 -18.66 19.80
N ASN A 13 -24.07 -18.56 18.58
CA ASN A 13 -24.26 -19.72 17.71
C ASN A 13 -22.92 -20.39 17.35
N MET A 14 -21.87 -19.60 17.08
CA MET A 14 -20.52 -20.13 16.81
C MET A 14 -19.95 -20.84 18.04
N HIS A 15 -20.19 -20.30 19.24
CA HIS A 15 -19.71 -20.88 20.49
C HIS A 15 -20.40 -22.21 20.84
N SER A 16 -21.69 -22.36 20.50
CA SER A 16 -22.46 -23.58 20.78
C SER A 16 -22.10 -24.80 19.92
N GLN A 17 -21.21 -24.67 18.92
CA GLN A 17 -21.03 -25.67 17.87
C GLN A 17 -19.70 -26.47 17.93
N VAL A 18 -18.73 -26.14 18.78
CA VAL A 18 -17.44 -26.87 18.84
C VAL A 18 -16.86 -26.90 20.28
N ASP A 19 -16.14 -27.97 20.63
CA ASP A 19 -15.57 -28.24 21.96
C ASP A 19 -14.02 -28.23 21.94
N ILE A 20 -13.40 -27.04 21.81
CA ILE A 20 -11.92 -26.89 21.84
C ILE A 20 -11.52 -25.53 22.46
N GLU A 21 -10.50 -25.52 23.35
CA GLU A 21 -9.92 -24.34 24.01
C GLU A 21 -9.52 -23.20 23.06
N THR A 22 -9.06 -23.49 21.83
CA THR A 22 -8.69 -22.48 20.82
C THR A 22 -9.88 -21.61 20.37
N GLN A 23 -11.09 -22.14 20.51
CA GLN A 23 -12.31 -21.41 20.20
C GLN A 23 -12.66 -20.38 21.30
N TRP A 24 -12.24 -20.63 22.54
CA TRP A 24 -12.48 -19.73 23.67
C TRP A 24 -11.75 -18.39 23.50
N TYR A 25 -10.47 -18.45 23.10
CA TYR A 25 -9.69 -17.24 22.81
C TYR A 25 -10.30 -16.43 21.65
N SER A 26 -10.73 -17.10 20.59
CA SER A 26 -11.36 -16.47 19.43
C SER A 26 -12.71 -15.82 19.80
N TYR A 27 -13.51 -16.50 20.65
CA TYR A 27 -14.76 -15.97 21.17
C TYR A 27 -14.54 -14.71 22.02
N ASP A 28 -13.57 -14.72 22.93
CA ASP A 28 -13.26 -13.58 23.79
C ASP A 28 -12.76 -12.36 22.99
N ILE A 29 -11.91 -12.58 21.98
CA ILE A 29 -11.44 -11.52 21.08
C ILE A 29 -12.63 -10.93 20.29
N LEU A 30 -13.46 -11.77 19.67
CA LEU A 30 -14.62 -11.31 18.90
C LEU A 30 -15.66 -10.60 19.76
N LYS A 31 -15.86 -11.05 21.00
CA LYS A 31 -16.74 -10.39 21.97
C LYS A 31 -16.25 -8.98 22.30
N LYS A 32 -14.95 -8.82 22.57
CA LYS A 32 -14.34 -7.50 22.80
C LYS A 32 -14.50 -6.60 21.58
N LEU A 33 -14.23 -7.10 20.37
CA LEU A 33 -14.37 -6.34 19.13
C LEU A 33 -15.82 -5.90 18.88
N ILE A 34 -16.81 -6.76 19.14
CA ILE A 34 -18.24 -6.40 19.06
C ILE A 34 -18.55 -5.32 20.09
N ASP A 35 -18.13 -5.49 21.34
CA ASP A 35 -18.43 -4.51 22.38
C ASP A 35 -17.70 -3.18 22.17
N GLU A 36 -16.50 -3.15 21.59
CA GLU A 36 -15.78 -1.94 21.16
C GLU A 36 -16.44 -1.26 19.96
N HIS A 37 -16.80 -2.02 18.90
CA HIS A 37 -17.45 -1.48 17.71
C HIS A 37 -18.78 -0.80 18.03
N PHE A 38 -19.54 -1.36 18.97
CA PHE A 38 -20.80 -0.80 19.45
C PHE A 38 -20.67 -0.03 20.77
N LYS A 39 -19.44 0.23 21.25
CA LYS A 39 -19.22 1.19 22.34
C LYS A 39 -19.52 2.56 21.74
N PRO A 40 -20.38 3.38 22.37
CA PRO A 40 -20.53 4.76 21.94
C PRO A 40 -19.13 5.38 21.92
N LYS A 41 -18.67 5.83 20.75
CA LYS A 41 -17.46 6.67 20.69
C LYS A 41 -17.78 7.86 21.58
N GLU A 42 -16.99 8.06 22.62
CA GLU A 42 -17.26 9.11 23.59
C GLU A 42 -17.42 10.44 22.85
N ASN A 43 -18.56 11.08 23.04
CA ASN A 43 -18.75 12.45 22.56
C ASN A 43 -17.68 13.35 23.21
N THR A 44 -17.33 14.45 22.54
CA THR A 44 -16.46 15.49 23.08
C THR A 44 -16.90 15.90 24.49
N GLU A 45 -15.98 16.36 25.35
CA GLU A 45 -16.28 16.69 26.76
C GLU A 45 -17.47 17.66 26.91
N GLU A 46 -17.70 18.52 25.92
CA GLU A 46 -18.84 19.43 25.82
C GLU A 46 -20.21 18.71 25.84
N TYR A 47 -20.30 17.52 25.25
CA TYR A 47 -21.53 16.71 25.21
C TYR A 47 -21.72 15.85 26.47
N LYS A 48 -20.68 15.59 27.27
CA LYS A 48 -20.82 14.87 28.55
C LYS A 48 -21.66 15.67 29.56
N HIS A 49 -21.73 16.99 29.39
CA HIS A 49 -22.54 17.89 30.22
C HIS A 49 -23.91 18.24 29.62
N PHE A 50 -24.19 17.81 28.38
CA PHE A 50 -25.45 18.10 27.72
C PHE A 50 -26.55 17.15 28.22
N LYS A 51 -27.37 17.65 29.14
CA LYS A 51 -28.55 16.94 29.62
C LYS A 51 -29.80 17.49 28.95
N LEU A 52 -30.40 16.70 28.07
CA LEU A 52 -31.71 17.02 27.53
C LEU A 52 -32.74 16.95 28.67
N ASN A 53 -33.41 18.05 28.94
CA ASN A 53 -34.45 18.10 29.95
C ASN A 53 -35.69 17.34 29.46
N SER A 54 -36.30 16.55 30.35
CA SER A 54 -37.56 15.87 30.07
C SER A 54 -38.73 16.84 30.08
N ASP A 55 -39.84 16.46 29.43
CA ASP A 55 -41.06 17.29 29.41
C ASP A 55 -41.56 17.70 30.79
N SER A 56 -41.45 16.82 31.80
CA SER A 56 -41.84 17.12 33.18
C SER A 56 -40.93 18.16 33.82
N THR A 57 -39.62 18.10 33.53
CA THR A 57 -38.66 19.13 33.95
C THR A 57 -38.96 20.46 33.28
N LEU A 58 -39.20 20.46 31.97
CA LEU A 58 -39.47 21.67 31.19
C LEU A 58 -40.76 22.38 31.63
N LYS A 59 -41.81 21.62 31.98
CA LYS A 59 -43.08 22.18 32.49
C LYS A 59 -42.93 22.92 33.82
N ASN A 60 -41.90 22.61 34.60
CA ASN A 60 -41.65 23.20 35.91
C ASN A 60 -40.66 24.37 35.86
N LEU A 61 -40.05 24.66 34.71
CA LEU A 61 -39.15 25.80 34.54
C LEU A 61 -39.92 27.11 34.43
N THR A 62 -39.31 28.17 34.93
CA THR A 62 -39.78 29.55 34.69
C THR A 62 -39.58 29.94 33.23
N LYS A 63 -40.28 30.99 32.79
CA LYS A 63 -40.16 31.52 31.43
C LYS A 63 -38.72 31.90 31.07
N VAL A 64 -37.95 32.44 32.01
CA VAL A 64 -36.55 32.85 31.79
C VAL A 64 -35.67 31.62 31.59
N GLU A 65 -35.80 30.62 32.47
CA GLU A 65 -35.04 29.36 32.37
C GLU A 65 -35.35 28.60 31.07
N LEU A 66 -36.61 28.60 30.63
CA LEU A 66 -37.00 28.03 29.33
C LEU A 66 -36.32 28.75 28.16
N ILE A 67 -36.29 30.08 28.17
CA ILE A 67 -35.64 30.87 27.12
C ILE A 67 -34.14 30.57 27.08
N ASP A 68 -33.48 30.50 28.24
CA ASP A 68 -32.04 30.24 28.29
C ASP A 68 -31.69 28.80 27.89
N TYR A 69 -32.53 27.82 28.27
CA TYR A 69 -32.41 26.44 27.78
C TYR A 69 -32.54 26.37 26.26
N ILE A 70 -33.51 27.09 25.66
CA ILE A 70 -33.67 27.15 24.20
C ILE A 70 -32.43 27.77 23.54
N LYS A 71 -31.89 28.88 24.06
CA LYS A 71 -30.67 29.49 23.51
C LYS A 71 -29.47 28.55 23.55
N MET A 72 -29.30 27.82 24.66
CA MET A 72 -28.26 26.81 24.80
C MET A 72 -28.41 25.70 23.74
N LEU A 73 -29.63 25.21 23.49
CA LEU A 73 -29.89 24.22 22.43
C LEU A 73 -29.49 24.74 21.05
N TYR A 74 -29.89 25.97 20.72
CA TYR A 74 -29.53 26.60 19.44
C TYR A 74 -28.02 26.78 19.28
N HIS A 75 -27.33 27.18 20.35
CA HIS A 75 -25.88 27.30 20.33
C HIS A 75 -25.21 25.95 20.05
N ASN A 76 -25.61 24.91 20.78
CA ASN A 76 -25.02 23.58 20.63
C ASN A 76 -25.30 22.97 19.23
N TRP A 77 -26.49 23.21 18.67
CA TRP A 77 -26.77 22.83 17.28
C TRP A 77 -25.85 23.56 16.30
N GLY A 78 -25.65 24.87 16.45
CA GLY A 78 -24.72 25.63 15.60
C GLY A 78 -23.29 25.09 15.66
N VAL A 79 -22.79 24.78 16.86
CA VAL A 79 -21.46 24.17 17.05
C VAL A 79 -21.36 22.80 16.37
N THR A 80 -22.42 21.99 16.47
CA THR A 80 -22.46 20.66 15.83
C THR A 80 -22.40 20.77 14.30
N ASP A 81 -23.15 21.71 13.72
CA ASP A 81 -23.15 21.94 12.27
C ASP A 81 -21.76 22.41 11.78
N GLU A 82 -21.11 23.30 12.54
CA GLU A 82 -19.75 23.76 12.25
C GLU A 82 -18.72 22.62 12.34
N GLN A 83 -18.79 21.80 13.39
CA GLN A 83 -17.93 20.62 13.54
C GLN A 83 -18.14 19.63 12.38
N LEU A 84 -19.38 19.38 11.99
CA LEU A 84 -19.70 18.53 10.84
C LEU A 84 -19.12 19.10 9.55
N LYS A 85 -19.26 20.41 9.33
CA LYS A 85 -18.71 21.09 8.16
C LYS A 85 -17.18 20.95 8.10
N ASN A 86 -16.49 21.19 9.21
CA ASN A 86 -15.05 21.01 9.32
C ASN A 86 -14.62 19.57 9.04
N CYS A 87 -15.37 18.58 9.53
CA CYS A 87 -15.09 17.16 9.24
C CYS A 87 -15.24 16.83 7.74
N ILE A 88 -16.29 17.34 7.10
CA ILE A 88 -16.52 17.16 5.66
C ILE A 88 -15.40 17.79 4.85
N ASP A 89 -15.03 19.02 5.17
CA ASP A 89 -13.98 19.74 4.45
C ASP A 89 -12.63 19.04 4.60
N LYS A 90 -12.30 18.56 5.82
CA LYS A 90 -11.08 17.78 6.05
C LYS A 90 -11.08 16.43 5.31
N ALA A 91 -12.23 15.75 5.28
CA ALA A 91 -12.36 14.49 4.54
C ALA A 91 -12.14 14.71 3.03
N LYS A 92 -12.61 15.83 2.49
CA LYS A 92 -12.39 16.20 1.10
C LYS A 92 -10.91 16.49 0.82
N GLU A 93 -10.24 17.27 1.66
CA GLU A 93 -8.79 17.53 1.53
C GLU A 93 -7.96 16.24 1.55
N LEU A 94 -8.32 15.29 2.43
CA LEU A 94 -7.66 13.99 2.50
C LEU A 94 -7.91 13.16 1.24
N SER A 95 -9.13 13.19 0.70
CA SER A 95 -9.46 12.53 -0.57
C SER A 95 -8.64 13.09 -1.73
N ASP A 96 -8.60 14.41 -1.88
CA ASP A 96 -7.85 15.08 -2.94
C ASP A 96 -6.35 14.77 -2.85
N SER A 97 -5.81 14.73 -1.63
CA SER A 97 -4.40 14.35 -1.39
C SER A 97 -4.13 12.89 -1.75
N ASN A 98 -5.09 11.99 -1.49
CA ASN A 98 -4.96 10.57 -1.82
C ASN A 98 -4.95 10.35 -3.34
N ASP A 99 -5.78 11.10 -4.08
CA ASP A 99 -5.78 11.08 -5.56
C ASP A 99 -4.44 11.56 -6.14
N GLU A 100 -3.81 12.57 -5.53
CA GLU A 100 -2.49 13.06 -5.93
C GLU A 100 -1.38 12.03 -5.65
N LEU A 101 -1.43 11.38 -4.49
CA LEU A 101 -0.50 10.29 -4.16
C LEU A 101 -0.64 9.12 -5.15
N GLU A 102 -1.85 8.74 -5.51
CA GLU A 102 -2.10 7.67 -6.48
C GLU A 102 -1.49 7.99 -7.86
N ARG A 103 -1.67 9.24 -8.34
CA ARG A 103 -1.04 9.70 -9.58
C ARG A 103 0.48 9.66 -9.50
N THR A 104 1.05 10.05 -8.37
CA THR A 104 2.50 10.05 -8.15
C THR A 104 3.06 8.62 -8.18
N ILE A 105 2.40 7.69 -7.48
CA ILE A 105 2.76 6.26 -7.50
C ILE A 105 2.71 5.73 -8.92
N HIS A 106 1.64 6.01 -9.67
CA HIS A 106 1.51 5.55 -11.05
C HIS A 106 2.62 6.09 -11.96
N SER A 107 3.01 7.36 -11.78
CA SER A 107 4.13 7.96 -12.52
C SER A 107 5.45 7.29 -12.20
N LEU A 108 5.72 7.03 -10.91
CA LEU A 108 6.94 6.36 -10.47
C LEU A 108 6.99 4.92 -10.96
N ASP A 109 5.88 4.18 -10.93
CA ASP A 109 5.79 2.82 -11.48
C ASP A 109 6.15 2.82 -12.98
N TYR A 110 5.68 3.82 -13.72
CA TYR A 110 6.03 3.97 -15.14
C TYR A 110 7.52 4.26 -15.34
N GLU A 111 8.08 5.23 -14.61
CA GLU A 111 9.50 5.60 -14.71
C GLU A 111 10.45 4.47 -14.27
N LEU A 112 10.06 3.71 -13.25
CA LEU A 112 10.85 2.60 -12.71
C LEU A 112 10.65 1.29 -13.49
N SER A 113 9.66 1.21 -14.37
CA SER A 113 9.36 0.00 -15.13
C SER A 113 10.57 -0.50 -15.93
N ASP A 114 11.32 0.38 -16.59
CA ASP A 114 12.51 0.00 -17.36
C ASP A 114 13.72 -0.36 -16.45
N VAL A 115 13.72 0.09 -15.19
CA VAL A 115 14.79 -0.23 -14.21
C VAL A 115 14.59 -1.61 -13.60
N TYR A 116 13.36 -1.96 -13.22
CA TYR A 116 13.03 -3.26 -12.61
C TYR A 116 12.63 -4.32 -13.63
N ASN A 117 12.30 -3.95 -14.86
CA ASN A 117 12.07 -4.85 -15.97
C ASN A 117 12.95 -4.48 -17.18
N PRO A 118 14.28 -4.50 -17.02
CA PRO A 118 15.21 -4.15 -18.07
C PRO A 118 15.04 -5.09 -19.27
N LYS A 119 14.97 -4.49 -20.47
CA LYS A 119 14.84 -5.22 -21.73
C LYS A 119 16.22 -5.77 -22.16
N PRO A 120 16.26 -6.90 -22.88
CA PRO A 120 17.50 -7.38 -23.45
C PRO A 120 18.03 -6.40 -24.50
N TYR A 121 19.34 -6.30 -24.61
CA TYR A 121 20.01 -5.52 -25.63
C TYR A 121 19.84 -6.13 -27.01
N LYS A 122 19.60 -5.28 -28.00
CA LYS A 122 19.86 -5.59 -29.41
C LYS A 122 21.34 -5.46 -29.71
N PHE A 123 21.79 -6.13 -30.77
CA PHE A 123 23.21 -6.09 -31.13
C PHE A 123 23.72 -4.67 -31.40
N GLU A 124 22.90 -3.82 -32.01
CA GLU A 124 23.24 -2.43 -32.36
C GLU A 124 23.41 -1.53 -31.12
N GLU A 125 22.87 -1.94 -29.98
CA GLU A 125 22.95 -1.21 -28.71
C GLU A 125 24.22 -1.58 -27.92
N LEU A 126 24.83 -2.73 -28.23
CA LEU A 126 26.07 -3.17 -27.61
C LEU A 126 27.27 -2.33 -28.09
N LYS A 127 28.14 -1.94 -27.17
CA LYS A 127 29.31 -1.10 -27.41
C LYS A 127 30.56 -1.67 -26.74
N PRO A 128 31.77 -1.41 -27.26
CA PRO A 128 32.99 -1.80 -26.57
C PRO A 128 33.06 -1.08 -25.22
N ASN A 129 33.69 -1.71 -24.23
CA ASN A 129 33.87 -1.20 -22.88
C ASN A 129 32.59 -1.08 -22.05
N MET A 130 31.62 -1.97 -22.26
CA MET A 130 30.42 -2.07 -21.42
C MET A 130 30.34 -3.43 -20.73
N TRP A 131 29.71 -3.46 -19.55
CA TRP A 131 29.32 -4.69 -18.87
C TRP A 131 27.91 -5.09 -19.30
N VAL A 132 27.71 -6.38 -19.59
CA VAL A 132 26.41 -6.97 -19.88
C VAL A 132 26.16 -8.16 -18.96
N TRP A 133 24.91 -8.38 -18.60
CA TRP A 133 24.47 -9.61 -17.94
C TRP A 133 24.12 -10.66 -19.00
N ASP A 134 24.75 -11.83 -18.95
CA ASP A 134 24.34 -12.99 -19.74
C ASP A 134 23.28 -13.78 -18.98
N ASN A 135 22.03 -13.71 -19.42
CA ASN A 135 20.92 -14.36 -18.74
C ASN A 135 20.96 -15.90 -18.85
N VAL A 136 21.70 -16.46 -19.81
CA VAL A 136 21.85 -17.90 -19.98
C VAL A 136 22.97 -18.43 -19.10
N ALA A 137 24.12 -17.74 -19.09
CA ALA A 137 25.28 -18.14 -18.28
C ALA A 137 25.19 -17.69 -16.82
N LYS A 138 24.31 -16.70 -16.51
CA LYS A 138 24.16 -16.06 -15.20
C LYS A 138 25.46 -15.39 -14.72
N GLU A 139 26.12 -14.68 -15.62
CA GLU A 139 27.41 -14.01 -15.38
C GLU A 139 27.48 -12.62 -16.03
N CYS A 140 28.28 -11.74 -15.42
CA CYS A 140 28.60 -10.42 -15.98
C CYS A 140 29.79 -10.52 -16.95
N LEU A 141 29.61 -10.08 -18.19
CA LEU A 141 30.61 -10.11 -19.24
C LEU A 141 31.04 -8.69 -19.62
N TYR A 142 32.35 -8.44 -19.71
CA TYR A 142 32.86 -7.15 -20.17
C TYR A 142 33.17 -7.17 -21.66
N VAL A 143 32.43 -6.40 -22.46
CA VAL A 143 32.50 -6.42 -23.92
C VAL A 143 33.74 -5.67 -24.43
N ILE A 144 34.53 -6.30 -25.31
CA ILE A 144 35.81 -5.75 -25.81
C ILE A 144 35.71 -5.29 -27.26
N LYS A 145 35.15 -6.13 -28.16
CA LYS A 145 35.09 -5.84 -29.60
C LYS A 145 34.01 -6.66 -30.27
N PHE A 146 33.55 -6.20 -31.43
CA PHE A 146 32.55 -6.89 -32.26
C PHE A 146 33.16 -7.35 -33.57
N PHE A 147 32.62 -8.41 -34.14
CA PHE A 147 32.97 -8.88 -35.47
C PHE A 147 31.84 -9.72 -36.06
N ALA A 148 31.83 -9.87 -37.38
CA ALA A 148 30.93 -10.77 -38.08
C ALA A 148 31.71 -11.96 -38.65
N ALA A 149 31.11 -13.15 -38.60
CA ALA A 149 31.68 -14.33 -39.23
C ALA A 149 31.68 -14.16 -40.76
N PRO A 150 32.83 -14.33 -41.46
CA PRO A 150 32.95 -14.01 -42.89
C PRO A 150 31.97 -14.73 -43.82
N PHE A 151 31.55 -15.95 -43.46
CA PHE A 151 30.74 -16.82 -44.33
C PHE A 151 29.26 -16.85 -43.99
N THR A 152 28.90 -16.56 -42.74
CA THR A 152 27.51 -16.67 -42.26
C THR A 152 26.90 -15.31 -41.94
N GLY A 153 27.70 -14.24 -41.85
CA GLY A 153 27.25 -12.93 -41.39
C GLY A 153 26.81 -12.90 -39.92
N ALA A 154 26.99 -14.01 -39.20
CA ALA A 154 26.61 -14.11 -37.80
C ALA A 154 27.43 -13.12 -36.96
N LYS A 155 26.75 -12.42 -36.07
CA LYS A 155 27.31 -11.35 -35.24
C LYS A 155 27.90 -11.95 -33.96
N TYR A 156 29.13 -11.54 -33.62
CA TYR A 156 29.87 -11.98 -32.44
C TYR A 156 30.44 -10.79 -31.69
N PHE A 157 30.75 -11.00 -30.41
CA PHE A 157 31.62 -10.12 -29.66
C PHE A 157 32.61 -10.88 -28.81
N SER A 158 33.79 -10.29 -28.60
CA SER A 158 34.74 -10.76 -27.60
C SER A 158 34.40 -10.15 -26.24
N TYR A 159 34.53 -10.93 -25.17
CA TYR A 159 34.35 -10.48 -23.80
C TYR A 159 35.49 -10.93 -22.88
N LEU A 160 35.65 -10.22 -21.76
CA LEU A 160 36.42 -10.71 -20.61
C LEU A 160 35.44 -11.37 -19.63
N GLY A 161 35.68 -12.65 -19.35
CA GLY A 161 34.94 -13.41 -18.34
C GLY A 161 35.86 -13.81 -17.19
N ILE A 162 35.31 -13.81 -15.96
CA ILE A 162 35.97 -14.34 -14.78
C ILE A 162 35.80 -15.85 -14.82
N TYR A 163 36.90 -16.61 -14.96
CA TYR A 163 36.79 -18.07 -15.15
C TYR A 163 36.78 -18.84 -13.82
N LYS A 164 37.70 -18.52 -12.90
CA LYS A 164 37.85 -19.21 -11.60
C LYS A 164 38.05 -18.26 -10.42
N ASN A 165 38.77 -17.17 -10.65
CA ASN A 165 39.02 -16.10 -9.68
C ASN A 165 39.36 -14.81 -10.46
N LEU A 166 39.51 -13.68 -9.75
CA LEU A 166 39.82 -12.38 -10.35
C LEU A 166 41.17 -12.32 -11.07
N GLU A 167 42.07 -13.28 -10.84
CA GLU A 167 43.39 -13.35 -11.47
C GLU A 167 43.35 -14.10 -12.82
N GLU A 168 42.38 -15.00 -13.02
CA GLU A 168 42.19 -15.76 -14.25
C GLU A 168 41.08 -15.17 -15.14
N ILE A 169 41.35 -13.98 -15.69
CA ILE A 169 40.49 -13.36 -16.71
C ILE A 169 40.83 -13.92 -18.09
N LYS A 170 39.85 -14.49 -18.79
CA LYS A 170 40.01 -14.97 -20.17
C LYS A 170 39.26 -14.09 -21.16
N LYS A 171 39.91 -13.85 -22.31
CA LYS A 171 39.27 -13.27 -23.48
C LYS A 171 38.67 -14.39 -24.33
N LEU A 172 37.37 -14.38 -24.48
CA LEU A 172 36.61 -15.37 -25.25
C LEU A 172 35.70 -14.66 -26.25
N ASP A 173 35.26 -15.39 -27.26
CA ASP A 173 34.31 -14.92 -28.28
C ASP A 173 32.96 -15.60 -28.09
N ILE A 174 31.88 -14.84 -28.22
CA ILE A 174 30.51 -15.35 -28.09
C ILE A 174 29.63 -14.86 -29.23
N LYS A 175 28.75 -15.75 -29.71
CA LYS A 175 27.74 -15.40 -30.71
C LYS A 175 26.67 -14.55 -30.04
N PHE A 176 26.26 -13.47 -30.69
CA PHE A 176 25.11 -12.70 -30.24
C PHE A 176 23.81 -13.50 -30.47
N GLU A 177 22.96 -13.50 -29.46
CA GLU A 177 21.65 -14.17 -29.46
C GLU A 177 20.62 -13.18 -28.91
N GLU A 178 19.52 -13.01 -29.64
CA GLU A 178 18.43 -12.12 -29.22
C GLU A 178 17.85 -12.61 -27.89
N ASN A 179 17.49 -11.68 -26.99
CA ASN A 179 16.94 -11.96 -25.67
C ASN A 179 17.89 -12.66 -24.67
N ARG A 180 19.21 -12.62 -24.90
CA ARG A 180 20.20 -13.22 -24.00
C ARG A 180 20.93 -12.22 -23.12
N PHE A 181 21.34 -11.08 -23.69
CA PHE A 181 22.21 -10.13 -23.02
C PHE A 181 21.40 -8.95 -22.51
N PHE A 182 21.55 -8.62 -21.23
CA PHE A 182 20.77 -7.59 -20.54
C PHE A 182 21.70 -6.53 -19.92
N PRO A 183 21.15 -5.38 -19.50
CA PRO A 183 21.85 -4.46 -18.62
C PRO A 183 22.39 -5.16 -17.36
N VAL A 184 23.58 -4.75 -16.90
CA VAL A 184 24.25 -5.38 -15.75
C VAL A 184 23.42 -5.34 -14.47
N GLN A 185 22.48 -4.39 -14.36
CA GLN A 185 21.54 -4.25 -13.25
C GLN A 185 20.68 -5.51 -13.04
N CYS A 186 20.44 -6.33 -14.08
CA CYS A 186 19.77 -7.62 -13.96
C CYS A 186 20.46 -8.58 -12.97
N ALA A 187 21.78 -8.48 -12.82
CA ALA A 187 22.52 -9.35 -11.91
C ALA A 187 22.05 -9.22 -10.45
N ASN A 188 21.52 -8.03 -10.07
CA ASN A 188 21.05 -7.76 -8.71
C ASN A 188 19.60 -8.21 -8.46
N LEU A 189 18.84 -8.55 -9.50
CA LEU A 189 17.44 -8.99 -9.37
C LEU A 189 17.32 -10.49 -9.09
N GLU A 190 18.40 -11.26 -9.31
CA GLU A 190 18.42 -12.72 -9.15
C GLU A 190 19.16 -13.19 -7.89
N SER A 191 19.60 -12.27 -7.03
CA SER A 191 20.22 -12.55 -5.72
C SER A 191 19.17 -12.71 -4.62
#